data_AF-A0A2M7EKV3-F1
#
_entry.id   AF-A0A2M7EKV3-F1
#
_cell.length_a   1.000
_cell.length_b   1.000
_cell.length_c   1.000
_cell.angle_alpha   90.00
_cell.angle_beta   90.00
_cell.angle_gamma   90.00
#
_symmetry.space_group_name_H-M   'P 1'
#
loop_
_entity.id
_entity.type
_entity.pdbx_description
1 polymer ?
#
loop_
_entity_poly.entity_id
_entity_poly.type
_entity_poly.pdbx_seq_one_letter_code
_entity_poly.pdbx_strand_id
1 'polypeptide(L)'
;MIGNQTNWSQRFGKRISQKRKNNLIGSQGYHSNKDFRRPISGFYETKTFMKLNNKTISLLQNEAKEIRSTVLSMIVSAHASHIAPSYSIVELLVYLYGKILTINPKKPLEQNRDRFLLSKGWGISALYAVLARKGFFNEKELKEYCTDGSRLIGIATFNGTPGIEASTGSIGHGLPIGIGMALGMRLQ
;
A
#
# COMPACT_ATOMS: atom_id res chain seq x y z
N MET A 1 -3.15 6.26 -54.67
CA MET A 1 -1.82 5.88 -54.14
C MET A 1 -1.99 5.51 -52.68
N ILE A 2 -2.10 4.23 -52.38
CA ILE A 2 -2.39 3.69 -51.04
C ILE A 2 -1.05 3.21 -50.45
N GLY A 3 -0.58 3.85 -49.38
CA GLY A 3 0.67 3.53 -48.70
C GLY A 3 0.44 2.55 -47.55
N ASN A 4 1.13 1.41 -47.63
CA ASN A 4 0.99 0.24 -46.74
C ASN A 4 1.43 0.49 -45.29
N GLN A 5 0.65 -0.08 -44.36
CA GLN A 5 1.01 -0.26 -42.95
C GLN A 5 2.22 -1.19 -42.84
N THR A 6 3.27 -0.77 -42.13
CA THR A 6 4.47 -1.57 -41.88
C THR A 6 4.41 -2.24 -40.50
N ASN A 7 4.65 -3.55 -40.53
CA ASN A 7 4.46 -4.52 -39.46
C ASN A 7 5.61 -4.46 -38.43
N TRP A 8 5.34 -4.02 -37.20
CA TRP A 8 6.32 -3.86 -36.12
C TRP A 8 6.84 -5.19 -35.51
N SER A 9 6.26 -6.32 -35.88
CA SER A 9 6.53 -7.64 -35.29
C SER A 9 7.85 -8.31 -35.72
N GLN A 10 8.54 -7.81 -36.76
CA GLN A 10 9.73 -8.48 -37.32
C GLN A 10 11.08 -7.94 -36.85
N ARG A 11 11.14 -6.81 -36.12
CA ARG A 11 12.43 -6.16 -35.78
C ARG A 11 13.10 -6.61 -34.48
N PHE A 12 12.44 -7.40 -33.63
CA PHE A 12 13.01 -7.82 -32.32
C PHE A 12 13.43 -9.31 -32.23
N GLY A 13 13.07 -10.15 -33.20
CA GLY A 13 13.26 -11.61 -33.11
C GLY A 13 14.67 -12.15 -33.36
N LYS A 14 15.61 -11.37 -33.92
CA LYS A 14 16.91 -11.89 -34.39
C LYS A 14 18.13 -11.59 -33.51
N ARG A 15 18.00 -10.90 -32.38
CA ARG A 15 19.15 -10.51 -31.55
C ARG A 15 19.42 -11.40 -30.31
N ILE A 16 18.57 -12.39 -30.04
CA ILE A 16 18.68 -13.23 -28.82
C ILE A 16 19.25 -14.64 -29.12
N SER A 17 19.37 -15.04 -30.39
CA SER A 17 19.76 -16.42 -30.74
C SER A 17 21.29 -16.66 -30.83
N GLN A 18 22.11 -15.64 -31.05
CA GLN A 18 23.54 -15.85 -31.37
C GLN A 18 24.49 -15.87 -30.15
N LYS A 19 24.07 -15.44 -28.96
CA LYS A 19 24.99 -15.25 -27.81
C LYS A 19 25.06 -16.42 -26.81
N ARG A 20 24.44 -17.57 -27.11
CA ARG A 20 24.34 -18.71 -26.17
C ARG A 20 25.29 -19.89 -26.43
N LYS A 21 26.16 -19.84 -27.46
CA LYS A 21 26.96 -21.02 -27.83
C LYS A 21 28.44 -21.01 -27.46
N ASN A 22 29.03 -19.90 -27.04
CA ASN A 22 30.46 -19.86 -26.70
C ASN A 22 30.67 -19.29 -25.29
N ASN A 23 30.73 -20.17 -24.29
CA ASN A 23 31.62 -20.11 -23.13
C ASN A 23 31.32 -21.27 -22.16
N LEU A 24 31.81 -22.46 -22.54
CA LEU A 24 32.05 -23.57 -21.61
C LEU A 24 33.56 -23.61 -21.36
N ILE A 25 34.04 -22.92 -20.33
CA ILE A 25 35.34 -23.18 -19.68
C ILE A 25 35.11 -23.01 -18.18
N GLY A 26 35.44 -24.05 -17.42
CA GLY A 26 34.95 -24.26 -16.06
C GLY A 26 35.58 -23.39 -14.97
N SER A 27 34.94 -23.41 -13.79
CA SER A 27 35.57 -23.62 -12.49
C SER A 27 34.53 -23.46 -11.36
N GLN A 28 34.57 -24.43 -10.44
CA GLN A 28 34.18 -24.35 -9.03
C GLN A 28 32.72 -24.04 -8.66
N GLY A 29 32.01 -25.12 -8.30
CA GLY A 29 31.26 -25.22 -7.03
C GLY A 29 30.34 -24.08 -6.63
N TYR A 30 29.23 -23.90 -7.33
CA TYR A 30 28.05 -23.29 -6.69
C TYR A 30 27.36 -24.36 -5.85
N HIS A 31 27.59 -24.32 -4.54
CA HIS A 31 26.68 -24.98 -3.60
C HIS A 31 25.27 -24.49 -3.88
N SER A 32 24.41 -25.39 -4.39
CA SER A 32 22.98 -25.12 -4.47
C SER A 32 22.49 -24.98 -3.03
N ASN A 33 22.31 -23.76 -2.56
CA ASN A 33 21.54 -23.50 -1.35
C ASN A 33 20.09 -23.88 -1.66
N LYS A 34 19.76 -25.17 -1.49
CA LYS A 34 18.43 -25.76 -1.61
C LYS A 34 17.49 -25.34 -0.47
N ASP A 35 17.88 -24.35 0.33
CA ASP A 35 17.15 -23.94 1.53
C ASP A 35 16.08 -22.86 1.29
N PHE A 36 15.85 -22.41 0.06
CA PHE A 36 14.77 -21.45 -0.23
C PHE A 36 13.35 -22.04 -0.20
N ARG A 37 13.21 -23.37 -0.03
CA ARG A 37 11.92 -24.09 -0.05
C ARG A 37 11.57 -24.75 1.27
N ARG A 38 12.19 -24.37 2.39
CA ARG A 38 11.65 -24.83 3.69
C ARG A 38 10.36 -24.05 3.94
N PRO A 39 9.20 -24.71 4.12
CA PRO A 39 8.07 -24.02 4.73
C PRO A 39 8.59 -23.44 6.06
N ILE A 40 8.37 -22.15 6.29
CA ILE A 40 8.73 -21.50 7.55
C ILE A 40 7.72 -21.99 8.59
N SER A 41 7.83 -23.25 8.99
CA SER A 41 7.03 -23.86 10.05
C SER A 41 7.60 -23.37 11.38
N GLY A 42 7.00 -22.31 11.95
CA GLY A 42 7.34 -21.91 13.32
C GLY A 42 7.22 -20.43 13.68
N PHE A 43 6.79 -19.53 12.79
CA PHE A 43 6.88 -18.07 13.05
C PHE A 43 5.58 -17.28 12.97
N TYR A 44 4.42 -17.93 12.86
CA TYR A 44 3.14 -17.22 12.91
C TYR A 44 2.35 -17.74 14.10
N GLU A 45 2.26 -16.92 15.14
CA GLU A 45 1.16 -17.04 16.06
C GLU A 45 -0.10 -16.70 15.24
N THR A 46 -0.88 -17.73 14.89
CA THR A 46 -2.15 -17.53 14.22
C THR A 46 -3.05 -16.78 15.19
N LYS A 47 -3.19 -15.46 15.03
CA LYS A 47 -4.29 -14.72 15.65
C LYS A 47 -5.56 -15.48 15.28
N THR A 48 -6.16 -16.14 16.26
CA THR A 48 -7.39 -16.89 16.04
C THR A 48 -8.45 -15.85 15.68
N PHE A 49 -8.87 -15.83 14.42
CA PHE A 49 -9.87 -14.90 13.96
C PHE A 49 -11.21 -15.27 14.58
N MET A 50 -11.56 -14.59 15.68
CA MET A 50 -12.88 -14.72 16.27
C MET A 50 -13.94 -14.22 15.30
N LYS A 51 -15.02 -14.99 15.17
CA LYS A 51 -16.21 -14.58 14.42
C LYS A 51 -16.74 -13.26 15.01
N LEU A 52 -16.90 -12.26 14.16
CA LEU A 52 -17.46 -10.97 14.58
C LEU A 52 -18.92 -11.13 14.99
N ASN A 53 -19.30 -10.52 16.11
CA ASN A 53 -20.70 -10.41 16.48
C ASN A 53 -21.40 -9.28 15.70
N ASN A 54 -22.73 -9.37 15.57
CA ASN A 54 -23.53 -8.42 14.81
C ASN A 54 -23.38 -6.97 15.31
N LYS A 55 -23.21 -6.78 16.63
CA LYS A 55 -22.99 -5.47 17.23
C LYS A 55 -21.69 -4.83 16.71
N THR A 56 -20.61 -5.59 16.65
CA THR A 56 -19.30 -5.13 16.16
C THR A 56 -19.36 -4.81 14.66
N ILE A 57 -20.04 -5.65 13.88
CA ILE A 57 -20.25 -5.41 12.45
C ILE A 57 -21.00 -4.08 12.25
N SER A 58 -22.08 -3.85 13.00
CA SER A 58 -22.85 -2.60 12.94
C SER A 58 -22.00 -1.37 13.32
N LEU A 59 -21.16 -1.47 14.35
CA LEU A 59 -20.24 -0.39 14.73
C LEU A 59 -19.24 -0.05 13.60
N LEU A 60 -18.65 -1.07 12.98
CA LEU A 60 -17.71 -0.89 11.87
C LEU A 60 -18.41 -0.30 10.63
N GLN A 61 -19.64 -0.72 10.33
CA GLN A 61 -20.44 -0.16 9.25
C GLN A 61 -20.77 1.32 9.50
N ASN A 62 -21.12 1.69 10.73
CA ASN A 62 -21.34 3.08 11.09
C ASN A 62 -20.05 3.90 10.98
N GLU A 63 -18.93 3.38 11.46
CA GLU A 63 -17.62 4.03 11.27
C GLU A 63 -17.28 4.22 9.79
N ALA A 64 -17.55 3.23 8.94
CA ALA A 64 -17.36 3.35 7.49
C ALA A 64 -18.27 4.41 6.85
N LYS A 65 -19.49 4.62 7.35
CA LYS A 65 -20.37 5.72 6.89
C LYS A 65 -19.81 7.07 7.29
N GLU A 66 -19.37 7.23 8.53
CA GLU A 66 -18.76 8.47 9.02
C GLU A 66 -17.50 8.82 8.20
N ILE A 67 -16.62 7.84 7.96
CA ILE A 67 -15.43 8.04 7.15
C ILE A 67 -15.78 8.52 5.73
N ARG A 68 -16.82 7.96 5.09
CA ARG A 68 -17.27 8.45 3.78
C ARG A 68 -17.74 9.90 3.85
N SER A 69 -18.50 10.26 4.89
CA SER A 69 -18.95 11.64 5.11
C SER A 69 -17.77 12.61 5.25
N THR A 70 -16.76 12.22 6.03
CA THR A 70 -15.50 12.98 6.17
C THR A 70 -14.77 13.12 4.83
N VAL A 71 -14.62 12.02 4.08
CA VAL A 71 -13.98 12.04 2.75
C VAL A 71 -14.72 12.96 1.79
N LEU A 72 -16.05 12.87 1.72
CA LEU A 72 -16.85 13.76 0.88
C LEU A 72 -16.61 15.22 1.25
N SER A 73 -16.64 15.53 2.55
CA SER A 73 -16.41 16.89 3.06
C SER A 73 -15.04 17.41 2.66
N MET A 74 -13.98 16.60 2.83
CA MET A 74 -12.62 16.95 2.40
C MET A 74 -12.56 17.27 0.91
N ILE A 75 -13.13 16.41 0.06
CA ILE A 75 -13.09 16.55 -1.40
C ILE A 75 -13.87 17.79 -1.86
N VAL A 76 -15.04 18.03 -1.26
CA VAL A 76 -15.89 19.19 -1.58
C VAL A 76 -15.19 20.48 -1.16
N SER A 77 -14.62 20.56 0.05
CA SER A 77 -13.89 21.75 0.49
C SER A 77 -12.66 22.02 -0.37
N ALA A 78 -11.90 20.98 -0.71
CA ALA A 78 -10.68 21.09 -1.51
C ALA A 78 -10.92 21.34 -3.00
N HIS A 79 -12.13 21.06 -3.51
CA HIS A 79 -12.44 21.03 -4.95
C HIS A 79 -11.48 20.12 -5.76
N ALA A 80 -10.92 19.10 -5.11
CA ALA A 80 -9.88 18.24 -5.67
C ALA A 80 -9.90 16.84 -5.04
N SER A 81 -9.31 15.85 -5.74
CA SER A 81 -9.12 14.43 -5.36
C SER A 81 -10.04 13.42 -6.07
N HIS A 82 -9.87 12.14 -5.71
CA HIS A 82 -10.52 10.99 -6.33
C HIS A 82 -11.45 10.27 -5.34
N ILE A 83 -12.75 10.53 -5.44
CA ILE A 83 -13.76 9.97 -4.54
C ILE A 83 -13.90 8.45 -4.69
N ALA A 84 -14.00 7.95 -5.91
CA ALA A 84 -14.24 6.52 -6.18
C ALA A 84 -13.15 5.59 -5.62
N PRO A 85 -11.83 5.80 -5.89
CA PRO A 85 -10.79 4.95 -5.32
C PRO A 85 -10.77 5.01 -3.79
N SER A 86 -11.08 6.17 -3.20
CA SER A 86 -11.13 6.36 -1.75
C SER A 86 -12.31 5.60 -1.13
N TYR A 87 -13.52 5.72 -1.69
CA TYR A 87 -14.71 5.04 -1.19
C TYR A 87 -14.61 3.51 -1.29
N SER A 88 -13.95 3.00 -2.33
CA SER A 88 -13.80 1.56 -2.56
C SER A 88 -13.00 0.81 -1.50
N ILE A 89 -12.25 1.51 -0.63
CA ILE A 89 -11.36 0.90 0.36
C ILE A 89 -11.77 1.20 1.82
N VAL A 90 -12.88 1.90 2.06
CA VAL A 90 -13.25 2.38 3.40
C VAL A 90 -13.46 1.24 4.39
N GLU A 91 -14.29 0.24 4.06
CA GLU A 91 -14.54 -0.91 4.94
C GLU A 91 -13.24 -1.65 5.29
N LEU A 92 -12.37 -1.83 4.29
CA LEU A 92 -11.07 -2.49 4.47
C LEU A 92 -10.21 -1.71 5.46
N LEU A 93 -10.07 -0.39 5.27
CA LEU A 93 -9.28 0.45 6.16
C LEU A 93 -9.84 0.48 7.58
N VAL A 94 -11.15 0.68 7.74
CA VAL A 94 -11.84 0.68 9.04
C VAL A 94 -11.62 -0.64 9.77
N TYR A 95 -11.74 -1.77 9.06
CA TYR A 95 -11.51 -3.08 9.64
C TYR A 95 -10.04 -3.31 10.02
N LEU A 96 -9.10 -2.99 9.12
CA LEU A 96 -7.67 -3.16 9.37
C LEU A 96 -7.21 -2.34 10.58
N TYR A 97 -7.51 -1.04 10.61
CA TYR A 97 -7.12 -0.13 11.69
C TYR A 97 -7.93 -0.34 12.98
N GLY A 98 -9.10 -0.97 12.91
CA GLY A 98 -9.96 -1.20 14.07
C GLY A 98 -9.75 -2.57 14.73
N LYS A 99 -9.23 -3.58 14.01
CA LYS A 99 -9.22 -4.97 14.47
C LYS A 99 -7.95 -5.75 14.18
N ILE A 100 -7.23 -5.43 13.11
CA ILE A 100 -6.13 -6.29 12.64
C ILE A 100 -4.77 -5.71 13.04
N LEU A 101 -4.54 -4.46 12.67
CA LEU A 101 -3.24 -3.80 12.80
C LEU A 101 -2.93 -3.53 14.27
N THR A 102 -1.73 -3.90 14.67
CA THR A 102 -1.14 -3.62 15.97
C THR A 102 -0.41 -2.29 15.86
N ILE A 103 -1.11 -1.20 16.18
CA ILE A 103 -0.62 0.18 15.99
C ILE A 103 -1.00 1.06 17.18
N ASN A 104 -0.10 1.98 17.53
CA ASN A 104 -0.34 3.03 18.51
C ASN A 104 -0.30 4.41 17.83
N PRO A 105 -1.45 5.10 17.70
CA PRO A 105 -1.52 6.42 17.07
C PRO A 105 -0.63 7.47 17.74
N LYS A 106 -0.38 7.34 19.05
CA LYS A 106 0.52 8.25 19.80
C LYS A 106 2.00 7.95 19.58
N LYS A 107 2.33 6.78 19.04
CA LYS A 107 3.68 6.35 18.75
C LYS A 107 3.74 5.73 17.34
N PRO A 108 3.50 6.54 16.29
CA PRO A 108 3.39 6.08 14.91
C PRO A 108 4.70 5.55 14.31
N LEU A 109 5.81 5.63 15.05
CA LEU A 109 7.13 5.14 14.63
C LEU A 109 7.61 3.94 15.48
N GLU A 110 6.74 3.33 16.29
CA GLU A 110 7.08 2.10 17.02
C GLU A 110 7.63 1.03 16.07
N GLN A 111 8.76 0.42 16.43
CA GLN A 111 9.48 -0.50 15.55
C GLN A 111 8.70 -1.79 15.27
N ASN A 112 8.02 -2.33 16.30
CA ASN A 112 7.31 -3.61 16.24
C ASN A 112 5.83 -3.49 15.84
N ARG A 113 5.42 -2.35 15.30
CA ARG A 113 4.04 -2.15 14.86
C ARG A 113 3.81 -2.74 13.47
N ASP A 114 2.56 -3.03 13.16
CA ASP A 114 2.17 -3.34 11.80
C ASP A 114 2.28 -2.08 10.91
N ARG A 115 2.78 -2.26 9.68
CA ARG A 115 2.91 -1.18 8.68
C ARG A 115 1.85 -1.37 7.60
N PHE A 116 1.07 -0.32 7.35
CA PHE A 116 0.07 -0.32 6.28
C PHE A 116 0.55 0.51 5.10
N LEU A 117 0.67 -0.12 3.93
CA LEU A 117 1.14 0.53 2.73
C LEU A 117 0.00 0.67 1.71
N LEU A 118 -0.39 1.92 1.42
CA LEU A 118 -1.43 2.19 0.43
C LEU A 118 -0.87 2.20 -0.99
N SER A 119 -0.79 1.07 -1.66
CA SER A 119 -0.34 1.02 -3.07
C SER A 119 -1.27 1.81 -4.02
N LYS A 120 -2.58 1.84 -3.71
CA LYS A 120 -3.58 2.66 -4.42
C LYS A 120 -3.50 4.13 -3.94
N GLY A 121 -2.46 4.84 -4.36
CA GLY A 121 -2.14 6.19 -3.89
C GLY A 121 -3.26 7.22 -3.98
N TRP A 122 -4.10 7.13 -5.02
CA TRP A 122 -5.25 8.03 -5.23
C TRP A 122 -6.40 7.80 -4.24
N GLY A 123 -6.36 6.73 -3.45
CA GLY A 123 -7.32 6.47 -2.36
C GLY A 123 -6.98 7.16 -1.04
N ILE A 124 -6.00 8.07 -1.03
CA ILE A 124 -5.39 8.61 0.19
C ILE A 124 -6.37 9.36 1.09
N SER A 125 -7.40 10.01 0.55
CA SER A 125 -8.36 10.77 1.37
C SER A 125 -9.07 9.87 2.39
N ALA A 126 -9.40 8.62 2.02
CA ALA A 126 -9.97 7.65 2.96
C ALA A 126 -8.98 7.24 4.05
N LEU A 127 -7.70 7.08 3.69
CA LEU A 127 -6.66 6.76 4.67
C LEU A 127 -6.42 7.93 5.63
N TYR A 128 -6.37 9.18 5.15
CA TYR A 128 -6.27 10.35 6.03
C TYR A 128 -7.45 10.45 6.99
N ALA A 129 -8.69 10.25 6.52
CA ALA A 129 -9.87 10.25 7.37
C ALA A 129 -9.77 9.17 8.47
N VAL A 130 -9.31 7.96 8.12
CA VAL A 130 -9.12 6.87 9.10
C VAL A 130 -8.01 7.21 10.09
N LEU A 131 -6.85 7.68 9.63
CA LEU A 131 -5.72 8.03 10.49
C LEU A 131 -6.07 9.15 11.47
N ALA A 132 -6.72 10.21 10.99
CA ALA A 132 -7.24 11.29 11.81
C ALA A 132 -8.20 10.77 12.88
N ARG A 133 -9.18 9.95 12.49
CA ARG A 133 -10.16 9.35 13.42
C ARG A 133 -9.51 8.43 14.45
N LYS A 134 -8.44 7.72 14.08
CA LYS A 134 -7.65 6.91 15.02
C LYS A 134 -6.72 7.75 15.90
N GLY A 135 -6.58 9.05 15.64
CA GLY A 135 -5.78 9.97 16.45
C GLY A 135 -4.30 9.99 16.11
N PHE A 136 -3.92 9.67 14.86
CA PHE A 136 -2.55 9.84 14.38
C PHE A 136 -2.15 11.31 14.25
N PHE A 137 -3.14 12.18 13.98
CA PHE A 137 -3.02 13.62 13.92
C PHE A 137 -4.40 14.25 14.19
N ASN A 138 -4.47 15.57 14.31
CA ASN A 138 -5.72 16.24 14.68
C ASN A 138 -6.70 16.21 13.50
N GLU A 139 -7.94 15.77 13.75
CA GLU A 139 -8.99 15.70 12.73
C GLU A 139 -9.28 17.06 12.07
N LYS A 140 -9.04 18.17 12.78
CA LYS A 140 -9.18 19.52 12.22
C LYS A 140 -8.25 19.76 11.02
N GLU A 141 -7.11 19.07 10.94
CA GLU A 141 -6.17 19.19 9.82
C GLU A 141 -6.77 18.71 8.50
N LEU A 142 -7.80 17.84 8.53
CA LEU A 142 -8.48 17.39 7.31
C LEU A 142 -9.13 18.54 6.52
N LYS A 143 -9.39 19.69 7.17
CA LYS A 143 -9.86 20.91 6.49
C LYS A 143 -8.81 21.54 5.57
N GLU A 144 -7.54 21.27 5.85
CA GLU A 144 -6.40 21.71 5.04
C GLU A 144 -6.06 20.70 3.93
N TYR A 145 -6.98 19.80 3.58
CA TYR A 145 -6.73 18.82 2.53
C TYR A 145 -6.56 19.52 1.17
N CYS A 146 -5.47 19.20 0.48
CA CYS A 146 -5.08 19.80 -0.81
C CYS A 146 -5.01 21.34 -0.81
N THR A 147 -4.79 21.97 0.35
CA THR A 147 -4.47 23.41 0.42
C THR A 147 -2.97 23.65 0.31
N ASP A 148 -2.57 24.85 -0.14
CA ASP A 148 -1.16 25.20 -0.27
C ASP A 148 -0.45 25.19 1.09
N GLY A 149 0.72 24.54 1.14
CA GLY A 149 1.50 24.38 2.36
C GLY A 149 1.02 23.26 3.30
N SER A 150 -0.12 22.63 3.01
CA SER A 150 -0.58 21.47 3.76
C SER A 150 0.24 20.21 3.48
N ARG A 151 0.43 19.39 4.52
CA ARG A 151 0.97 18.03 4.36
C ARG A 151 -0.06 17.03 3.81
N LEU A 152 -1.35 17.34 3.84
CA LEU A 152 -2.40 16.43 3.41
C LEU A 152 -2.69 16.62 1.91
N ILE A 153 -1.87 16.02 1.06
CA ILE A 153 -1.97 16.19 -0.40
C ILE A 153 -2.80 15.09 -1.09
N GLY A 154 -3.23 15.35 -2.33
CA GLY A 154 -4.18 14.54 -3.11
C GLY A 154 -3.73 13.13 -3.52
N ILE A 155 -2.48 12.77 -3.23
CA ILE A 155 -1.88 11.48 -3.56
C ILE A 155 -1.01 11.02 -2.39
N ALA A 156 -0.99 9.72 -2.10
CA ALA A 156 -0.22 9.19 -0.97
C ALA A 156 1.26 9.56 -1.09
N THR A 157 1.76 10.34 -0.14
CA THR A 157 3.12 10.89 -0.16
C THR A 157 3.71 10.82 1.24
N PHE A 158 4.93 10.30 1.33
CA PHE A 158 5.71 10.32 2.56
C PHE A 158 6.32 11.71 2.74
N ASN A 159 5.62 12.56 3.51
CA ASN A 159 5.99 13.95 3.76
C ASN A 159 5.90 14.33 5.25
N GLY A 160 6.09 13.35 6.14
CA GLY A 160 6.00 13.55 7.59
C GLY A 160 4.58 13.44 8.16
N THR A 161 3.56 13.13 7.35
CA THR A 161 2.23 12.78 7.85
C THR A 161 2.28 11.46 8.63
N PRO A 162 1.91 11.43 9.93
CA PRO A 162 1.96 10.22 10.74
C PRO A 162 1.08 9.10 10.18
N GLY A 163 1.63 7.88 10.12
CA GLY A 163 0.91 6.69 9.62
C GLY A 163 0.98 6.49 8.10
N ILE A 164 1.68 7.36 7.37
CA ILE A 164 2.02 7.14 5.96
C ILE A 164 3.42 6.52 5.87
N GLU A 165 3.54 5.36 5.22
CA GLU A 165 4.82 4.61 5.17
C GLU A 165 5.67 4.92 3.94
N ALA A 166 5.05 5.31 2.83
CA ALA A 166 5.75 5.57 1.58
C ALA A 166 4.94 6.46 0.65
N SER A 167 5.64 7.11 -0.27
CA SER A 167 5.03 7.79 -1.42
C SER A 167 4.59 6.76 -2.46
N THR A 168 3.30 6.77 -2.79
CA THR A 168 2.71 5.91 -3.80
C THR A 168 1.79 6.75 -4.67
N GLY A 169 2.11 6.85 -5.95
CA GLY A 169 1.32 7.62 -6.92
C GLY A 169 1.32 7.00 -8.31
N SER A 170 2.45 6.42 -8.69
CA SER A 170 2.53 5.51 -9.81
C SER A 170 2.12 4.10 -9.39
N ILE A 171 1.17 3.52 -10.13
CA ILE A 171 0.57 2.22 -9.85
C ILE A 171 1.66 1.13 -9.85
N GLY A 172 1.65 0.27 -8.83
CA GLY A 172 2.54 -0.89 -8.75
C GLY A 172 3.76 -0.74 -7.84
N HIS A 173 4.05 0.46 -7.33
CA HIS A 173 5.19 0.68 -6.41
C HIS A 173 4.98 0.08 -5.02
N GLY A 174 3.75 0.00 -4.53
CA GLY A 174 3.51 -0.45 -3.16
C GLY A 174 3.97 -1.89 -2.92
N LEU A 175 3.72 -2.82 -3.85
CA LEU A 175 4.07 -4.22 -3.65
C LEU A 175 5.58 -4.46 -3.43
N PRO A 176 6.50 -3.99 -4.31
CA PRO A 176 7.94 -4.18 -4.09
C PRO A 176 8.43 -3.48 -2.83
N ILE A 177 7.90 -2.30 -2.48
CA ILE A 177 8.21 -1.60 -1.22
C ILE A 177 7.81 -2.47 -0.02
N GLY A 178 6.59 -3.00 -0.02
CA GLY A 178 6.08 -3.85 1.06
C GLY A 178 6.89 -5.13 1.22
N ILE A 179 7.33 -5.76 0.13
CA ILE A 179 8.23 -6.92 0.15
C ILE A 179 9.57 -6.54 0.80
N GLY A 180 10.17 -5.42 0.39
CA GLY A 180 11.41 -4.92 0.97
C GLY A 180 11.29 -4.65 2.47
N MET A 181 10.20 -4.01 2.90
CA MET A 181 9.91 -3.76 4.31
C MET A 181 9.78 -5.07 5.09
N ALA A 182 9.03 -6.05 4.59
CA ALA A 182 8.83 -7.33 5.26
C ALA A 182 10.13 -8.14 5.37
N LEU A 183 10.94 -8.17 4.31
CA LEU A 183 12.25 -8.81 4.33
C LEU A 183 13.20 -8.12 5.31
N GLY A 184 13.23 -6.78 5.32
CA GLY A 184 14.04 -6.00 6.26
C GLY A 184 13.67 -6.29 7.71
N MET A 185 12.38 -6.35 8.03
CA MET A 185 11.89 -6.67 9.38
C MET A 185 12.17 -8.12 9.79
N ARG A 186 12.29 -9.06 8.84
CA ARG A 186 12.68 -10.45 9.13
C ARG A 186 14.17 -10.61 9.44
N LEU A 187 15.02 -9.71 8.95
CA LEU A 187 16.48 -9.76 9.10
C LEU A 187 17.01 -9.00 10.33
N GLN A 188 16.17 -8.16 10.95
CA GLN A 188 16.47 -7.45 12.20
C GLN A 188 16.32 -8.37 13.41
#